data_AF-A0A1H5BGB6-F1
#
_entry.id   AF-A0A1H5BGB6-F1
#
_cell.length_a   1.000
_cell.length_b   1.000
_cell.length_c   1.000
_cell.angle_alpha   90.00
_cell.angle_beta   90.00
_cell.angle_gamma   90.00
#
_symmetry.space_group_name_H-M   'P 1'
#
loop_
_entity.id
_entity.type
_entity.pdbx_description
1 polymer ?
#
loop_
_entity_poly.entity_id
_entity_poly.type
_entity_poly.pdbx_seq_one_letter_code
_entity_poly.pdbx_strand_id
1 'polypeptide(L)'
;MLAMRENSRVEQAVGFLLHLVDAETAERVRARTGLPGPEDPRTSRLRLTRAWTWARRLPSSVALWVLENDDPALNAMMWNYIANDAGLRRAVARGVPFGPGRTGPLRVDRALREQEPEVPDSYVRHGLVGALRAVTSMGQARAAASMVLTADDWWTVGEADVDRPLPGYARWALSVRPDCPPLVREGFGSHTKFTHRLREAGIVDGPAEYATAHGPAVDVLEVLAVGHVLFPARVHEAQDALRPLVRDHLGESEEAWAVLAQLMETFHGRTPELVMTAGAIA
;
A
#
# COMPACT_ATOMS: atom_id res chain seq x y z
N MET A 1 -3.66 4.26 29.63
CA MET A 1 -3.86 3.34 28.48
C MET A 1 -3.54 3.97 27.11
N LEU A 2 -3.68 5.29 26.93
CA LEU A 2 -3.26 6.02 25.71
C LEU A 2 -1.73 6.11 25.55
N ALA A 3 -1.00 6.50 26.60
CA ALA A 3 0.48 6.59 26.57
C ALA A 3 1.19 5.27 26.20
N MET A 4 0.60 4.11 26.50
CA MET A 4 1.18 2.80 26.17
C MET A 4 0.98 2.41 24.69
N ARG A 5 0.01 3.03 24.00
CA ARG A 5 -0.21 2.85 22.56
C ARG A 5 0.64 3.80 21.72
N GLU A 6 0.91 4.99 22.24
CA GLU A 6 1.72 6.03 21.58
C GLU A 6 3.18 5.56 21.44
N ASN A 7 3.78 5.08 22.54
CA ASN A 7 5.13 4.50 22.51
C ASN A 7 5.26 3.36 21.48
N SER A 8 4.23 2.54 21.32
CA SER A 8 4.27 1.41 20.36
C SER A 8 4.43 1.85 18.90
N ARG A 9 3.96 3.04 18.49
CA ARG A 9 4.08 3.49 17.09
C ARG A 9 5.49 3.97 16.79
N VAL A 10 6.04 4.80 17.69
CA VAL A 10 7.43 5.28 17.59
C VAL A 10 8.40 4.10 17.64
N GLU A 11 8.20 3.17 18.58
CA GLU A 11 9.04 1.97 18.69
C GLU A 11 9.04 1.15 17.39
N GLN A 12 7.90 1.00 16.73
CA GLN A 12 7.81 0.29 15.45
C GLN A 12 8.48 1.06 14.31
N ALA A 13 8.23 2.37 14.22
CA ALA A 13 8.81 3.22 13.19
C ALA A 13 10.33 3.29 13.28
N VAL A 14 10.87 3.54 14.48
CA VAL A 14 12.32 3.52 14.74
C VAL A 14 12.86 2.10 14.57
N GLY A 15 12.14 1.10 15.04
CA GLY A 15 12.47 -0.31 14.88
C GLY A 15 12.69 -0.69 13.41
N PHE A 16 11.84 -0.23 12.49
CA PHE A 16 12.04 -0.45 11.05
C PHE A 16 13.36 0.13 10.56
N LEU A 17 13.68 1.38 10.90
CA LEU A 17 14.93 2.03 10.50
C LEU A 17 16.17 1.34 11.10
N LEU A 18 16.07 0.82 12.33
CA LEU A 18 17.15 0.06 12.96
C LEU A 18 17.45 -1.27 12.26
N HIS A 19 16.54 -1.82 11.46
CA HIS A 19 16.84 -2.97 10.60
C HIS A 19 17.66 -2.60 9.35
N LEU A 20 17.89 -1.31 9.11
CA LEU A 20 18.68 -0.81 7.97
C LEU A 20 20.16 -0.60 8.32
N VAL A 21 20.52 -0.69 9.60
CA VAL A 21 21.91 -0.66 10.09
C VAL A 21 22.35 -2.05 10.53
N ASP A 22 23.64 -2.22 10.82
CA ASP A 22 24.15 -3.48 11.35
C ASP A 22 23.59 -3.79 12.76
N ALA A 23 23.63 -5.07 13.13
CA ALA A 23 23.01 -5.55 14.37
C ALA A 23 23.66 -4.95 15.63
N GLU A 24 24.98 -4.71 15.62
CA GLU A 24 25.70 -4.15 16.75
C GLU A 24 25.26 -2.70 17.00
N THR A 25 25.25 -1.88 15.94
CA THR A 25 24.76 -0.50 16.01
C THR A 25 23.31 -0.46 16.48
N ALA A 26 22.45 -1.34 15.95
CA ALA A 26 21.05 -1.40 16.36
C ALA A 26 20.89 -1.76 17.85
N GLU A 27 21.70 -2.66 18.39
CA GLU A 27 21.69 -3.02 19.81
C GLU A 27 22.16 -1.86 20.71
N ARG A 28 23.25 -1.18 20.35
CA ARG A 28 23.75 0.00 21.09
C ARG A 28 22.69 1.10 21.16
N VAL A 29 22.07 1.43 20.02
CA VAL A 29 21.01 2.45 19.96
C VAL A 29 19.81 2.06 20.82
N ARG A 30 19.35 0.80 20.77
CA ARG A 30 18.25 0.32 21.63
C ARG A 30 18.60 0.44 23.10
N ALA A 31 19.80 0.02 23.51
CA ALA A 31 20.26 0.12 24.89
C ALA A 31 20.29 1.59 25.37
N ARG A 32 20.72 2.52 24.52
CA ARG A 32 20.81 3.95 24.85
C ARG A 32 19.45 4.62 24.98
N THR A 33 18.54 4.31 24.06
CA THR A 33 17.22 4.95 23.92
C THR A 33 16.11 4.28 24.73
N GLY A 34 16.37 3.08 25.27
CA GLY A 34 15.38 2.28 25.98
C GLY A 34 14.33 1.63 25.07
N LEU A 35 14.59 1.58 23.76
CA LEU A 35 13.71 0.92 22.80
C LEU A 35 13.74 -0.60 23.01
N PRO A 36 12.60 -1.29 22.83
CA PRO A 36 12.55 -2.75 22.96
C PRO A 36 13.38 -3.43 21.87
N GLY A 37 13.76 -4.68 22.16
CA GLY A 37 14.39 -5.56 21.17
C GLY A 37 13.50 -5.82 19.94
N PRO A 38 14.07 -6.41 18.88
CA PRO A 38 13.30 -6.75 17.69
C PRO A 38 12.09 -7.63 18.04
N GLU A 39 10.92 -7.28 17.51
CA GLU A 39 9.69 -8.03 17.76
C GLU A 39 9.72 -9.38 17.02
N ASP A 40 9.27 -10.44 17.69
CA ASP A 40 9.09 -11.75 17.04
C ASP A 40 7.97 -11.67 15.97
N PRO A 41 8.20 -12.17 14.74
CA PRO A 41 7.22 -12.09 13.65
C PRO A 41 5.84 -12.69 13.96
N ARG A 42 5.75 -13.69 14.86
CA ARG A 42 4.46 -14.25 15.28
C ARG A 42 3.70 -13.25 16.15
N THR A 43 4.41 -12.54 17.01
CA THR A 43 3.84 -11.47 17.83
C THR A 43 3.34 -10.32 16.96
N SER A 44 4.10 -9.92 15.94
CA SER A 44 3.66 -8.91 14.97
C SER A 44 2.39 -9.35 14.21
N ARG A 45 2.31 -10.61 13.77
CA ARG A 45 1.08 -11.18 13.15
C ARG A 45 -0.14 -11.15 14.09
N LEU A 46 0.04 -11.53 15.35
CA LEU A 46 -1.03 -11.49 16.35
C LEU A 46 -1.47 -10.05 16.67
N ARG A 47 -0.54 -9.10 16.64
CA ARG A 47 -0.85 -7.68 16.81
C ARG A 47 -1.63 -7.13 15.61
N LEU A 48 -1.20 -7.46 14.40
CA LEU A 48 -1.86 -7.05 13.15
C LEU A 48 -3.32 -7.47 13.10
N THR A 49 -3.61 -8.72 13.48
CA THR A 49 -4.99 -9.25 13.53
C THR A 49 -5.87 -8.57 14.59
N ARG A 50 -5.28 -8.07 15.69
CA ARG A 50 -6.00 -7.38 16.78
C ARG A 50 -6.14 -5.86 16.57
N ALA A 51 -5.20 -5.24 15.88
CA ALA A 51 -5.08 -3.78 15.79
C ALA A 51 -5.65 -3.23 14.48
N TRP A 52 -6.86 -3.59 14.06
CA TRP A 52 -7.50 -3.10 12.82
C TRP A 52 -7.62 -1.56 12.68
N THR A 53 -7.27 -0.81 13.71
CA THR A 53 -7.23 0.65 13.70
C THR A 53 -6.15 1.25 12.79
N TRP A 54 -4.98 0.60 12.60
CA TRP A 54 -3.94 1.12 11.68
C TRP A 54 -4.36 0.95 10.22
N ALA A 55 -5.09 -0.13 9.90
CA ALA A 55 -5.52 -0.42 8.55
C ALA A 55 -6.36 0.70 7.93
N ARG A 56 -7.16 1.44 8.72
CA ARG A 56 -8.09 2.50 8.22
C ARG A 56 -7.42 3.63 7.42
N ARG A 57 -6.09 3.75 7.44
CA ARG A 57 -5.34 4.81 6.76
C ARG A 57 -4.40 4.30 5.66
N LEU A 58 -4.48 3.02 5.28
CA LEU A 58 -3.54 2.48 4.29
C LEU A 58 -3.79 3.09 2.90
N PRO A 59 -2.75 3.54 2.19
CA PRO A 59 -2.91 3.85 0.78
C PRO A 59 -3.46 2.64 0.01
N SER A 60 -4.27 2.89 -1.01
CA SER A 60 -4.86 1.86 -1.86
C SER A 60 -3.80 0.91 -2.45
N SER A 61 -2.63 1.42 -2.85
CA SER A 61 -1.53 0.57 -3.34
C SER A 61 -0.96 -0.36 -2.27
N VAL A 62 -0.94 0.04 -0.98
CA VAL A 62 -0.46 -0.86 0.08
C VAL A 62 -1.37 -2.07 0.19
N ALA A 63 -2.69 -1.88 0.06
CA ALA A 63 -3.62 -3.00 0.03
C ALA A 63 -3.33 -3.96 -1.11
N LEU A 64 -2.99 -3.45 -2.30
CA LEU A 64 -2.57 -4.28 -3.42
C LEU A 64 -1.28 -5.05 -3.10
N TRP A 65 -0.25 -4.44 -2.50
CA TRP A 65 0.99 -5.15 -2.16
C TRP A 65 0.75 -6.32 -1.20
N VAL A 66 -0.25 -6.20 -0.32
CA VAL A 66 -0.67 -7.32 0.53
C VAL A 66 -1.34 -8.42 -0.29
N LEU A 67 -2.25 -8.05 -1.20
CA LEU A 67 -2.93 -8.99 -2.09
C LEU A 67 -1.97 -9.70 -3.06
N GLU A 68 -0.89 -9.04 -3.51
CA GLU A 68 0.16 -9.58 -4.38
C GLU A 68 0.89 -10.81 -3.79
N ASN A 69 0.78 -11.07 -2.49
CA ASN A 69 1.31 -12.31 -1.89
C ASN A 69 0.48 -13.54 -2.25
N ASP A 70 -0.73 -13.36 -2.78
CA ASP A 70 -1.66 -14.44 -3.15
C ASP A 70 -1.91 -15.44 -2.00
N ASP A 71 -1.84 -14.96 -0.75
CA ASP A 71 -2.08 -15.73 0.46
C ASP A 71 -3.57 -15.62 0.85
N PRO A 72 -4.32 -16.73 0.91
CA PRO A 72 -5.74 -16.71 1.25
C PRO A 72 -6.07 -16.07 2.61
N ALA A 73 -5.20 -16.20 3.61
CA ALA A 73 -5.40 -15.62 4.94
C ALA A 73 -5.19 -14.09 4.92
N LEU A 74 -4.20 -13.61 4.17
CA LEU A 74 -4.03 -12.17 3.94
C LEU A 74 -5.18 -11.60 3.11
N ASN A 75 -5.65 -12.30 2.08
CA ASN A 75 -6.80 -11.86 1.27
C ASN A 75 -8.08 -11.75 2.13
N ALA A 76 -8.31 -12.71 3.03
CA ALA A 76 -9.41 -12.65 3.98
C ALA A 76 -9.28 -11.48 4.97
N MET A 77 -8.05 -11.19 5.43
CA MET A 77 -7.78 -10.00 6.24
C MET A 77 -8.08 -8.72 5.46
N MET A 78 -7.66 -8.62 4.20
CA MET A 78 -7.86 -7.42 3.38
C MET A 78 -9.32 -7.20 3.00
N TRP A 79 -10.19 -8.21 3.05
CA TRP A 79 -11.59 -8.14 2.63
C TRP A 79 -12.39 -6.97 3.23
N ASN A 80 -12.28 -6.72 4.54
CA ASN A 80 -13.01 -5.61 5.15
C ASN A 80 -12.32 -4.26 4.95
N TYR A 81 -11.03 -4.27 4.57
CA TYR A 81 -10.30 -3.06 4.24
C TYR A 81 -10.75 -2.50 2.88
N ILE A 82 -10.86 -3.38 1.89
CA ILE A 82 -11.31 -3.06 0.54
C ILE A 82 -12.84 -3.01 0.41
N ALA A 83 -13.57 -2.75 1.50
CA ALA A 83 -15.03 -2.80 1.53
C ALA A 83 -15.72 -1.94 0.45
N ASN A 84 -15.10 -0.80 0.11
CA ASN A 84 -15.60 0.13 -0.90
C ASN A 84 -15.05 -0.10 -2.31
N ASP A 85 -14.17 -1.09 -2.51
CA ASP A 85 -13.61 -1.44 -3.81
C ASP A 85 -14.25 -2.74 -4.33
N ALA A 86 -15.32 -2.57 -5.12
CA ALA A 86 -16.03 -3.70 -5.70
C ALA A 86 -15.17 -4.52 -6.68
N GLY A 87 -14.16 -3.91 -7.32
CA GLY A 87 -13.28 -4.60 -8.26
C GLY A 87 -12.35 -5.55 -7.53
N LEU A 88 -11.63 -5.05 -6.51
CA LEU A 88 -10.76 -5.89 -5.68
C LEU A 88 -11.55 -6.95 -4.91
N ARG A 89 -12.73 -6.62 -4.37
CA ARG A 89 -13.61 -7.62 -3.71
C ARG A 89 -14.03 -8.71 -4.68
N ARG A 90 -14.40 -8.36 -5.91
CA ARG A 90 -14.75 -9.36 -6.92
C ARG A 90 -13.55 -10.24 -7.28
N ALA A 91 -12.38 -9.65 -7.47
CA ALA A 91 -11.15 -10.38 -7.75
C ALA A 91 -10.82 -11.37 -6.61
N VAL A 92 -10.87 -10.93 -5.35
CA VAL A 92 -10.66 -11.80 -4.17
C VAL A 92 -11.72 -12.91 -4.10
N ALA A 93 -13.01 -12.58 -4.26
CA ALA A 93 -14.09 -13.57 -4.20
C ALA A 93 -13.95 -14.65 -5.29
N ARG A 94 -13.50 -14.26 -6.48
CA ARG A 94 -13.27 -15.18 -7.62
C ARG A 94 -11.92 -15.90 -7.57
N GLY A 95 -11.04 -15.54 -6.64
CA GLY A 95 -9.71 -16.13 -6.50
C GLY A 95 -8.80 -15.74 -7.66
N VAL A 96 -8.93 -14.52 -8.17
CA VAL A 96 -8.00 -13.99 -9.18
C VAL A 96 -6.65 -13.73 -8.49
N PRO A 97 -5.53 -14.23 -9.05
CA PRO A 97 -4.21 -13.91 -8.53
C PRO A 97 -3.86 -12.44 -8.78
N PHE A 98 -3.20 -11.80 -7.82
CA PHE A 98 -2.66 -10.45 -7.91
C PHE A 98 -1.14 -10.47 -8.09
N GLY A 99 -0.47 -11.50 -7.55
CA GLY A 99 0.98 -11.62 -7.60
C GLY A 99 1.51 -11.89 -9.01
N PRO A 100 2.72 -11.39 -9.33
CA PRO A 100 3.32 -11.62 -10.64
C PRO A 100 3.60 -13.12 -10.88
N GLY A 101 3.34 -13.58 -12.11
CA GLY A 101 3.69 -14.93 -12.57
C GLY A 101 2.70 -16.04 -12.18
N ARG A 102 1.71 -15.78 -11.32
CA ARG A 102 0.68 -16.75 -10.99
C ARG A 102 -0.53 -16.58 -11.90
N THR A 103 -0.94 -17.67 -12.55
CA THR A 103 -2.08 -17.69 -13.48
C THR A 103 -3.24 -18.57 -13.02
N GLY A 104 -2.98 -19.49 -12.08
CA GLY A 104 -4.01 -20.38 -11.52
C GLY A 104 -4.83 -19.70 -10.41
N PRO A 105 -6.11 -20.08 -10.26
CA PRO A 105 -6.98 -19.48 -9.26
C PRO A 105 -6.51 -19.75 -7.83
N LEU A 106 -6.75 -18.78 -6.95
CA LEU A 106 -6.50 -18.87 -5.52
C LEU A 106 -7.61 -19.65 -4.81
N ARG A 107 -7.24 -20.34 -3.73
CA ARG A 107 -8.24 -20.88 -2.81
C ARG A 107 -8.92 -19.71 -2.09
N VAL A 108 -10.24 -19.63 -2.20
CA VAL A 108 -11.03 -18.59 -1.53
C VAL A 108 -11.91 -19.20 -0.44
N ASP A 109 -12.01 -18.54 0.70
CA ASP A 109 -13.00 -18.89 1.73
C ASP A 109 -14.42 -18.80 1.17
N ARG A 110 -15.28 -19.75 1.53
CA ARG A 110 -16.67 -19.80 1.06
C ARG A 110 -17.45 -18.55 1.46
N ALA A 111 -17.22 -18.02 2.65
CA ALA A 111 -17.92 -16.83 3.15
C ALA A 111 -17.60 -15.58 2.31
N LEU A 112 -16.39 -15.48 1.74
CA LEU A 112 -16.03 -14.37 0.85
C LEU A 112 -16.67 -14.51 -0.53
N ARG A 113 -16.75 -15.74 -1.05
CA ARG A 113 -17.46 -16.05 -2.31
C ARG A 113 -18.94 -15.68 -2.24
N GLU A 114 -19.60 -15.98 -1.12
CA GLU A 114 -21.02 -15.64 -0.89
C GLU A 114 -21.27 -14.13 -0.73
N GLN A 115 -20.20 -13.32 -0.58
CA GLN A 115 -20.25 -11.87 -0.46
C GLN A 115 -19.70 -11.14 -1.72
N GLU A 116 -19.59 -11.83 -2.86
CA GLU A 116 -19.18 -11.22 -4.12
C GLU A 116 -20.11 -10.04 -4.47
N PRO A 117 -19.57 -8.86 -4.83
CA PRO A 117 -20.39 -7.75 -5.30
C PRO A 117 -21.19 -8.11 -6.56
N GLU A 118 -22.45 -7.67 -6.61
CA GLU A 118 -23.36 -7.92 -7.74
C GLU A 118 -22.76 -7.47 -9.07
N VAL A 119 -22.94 -8.29 -10.11
CA VAL A 119 -22.47 -7.97 -11.47
C VAL A 119 -23.34 -6.84 -12.05
N PRO A 120 -22.74 -5.72 -12.48
CA PRO A 120 -23.52 -4.59 -12.99
C PRO A 120 -24.31 -4.96 -14.26
N ASP A 121 -25.58 -4.56 -14.34
CA ASP A 121 -26.44 -4.77 -15.52
C ASP A 121 -25.87 -4.22 -16.83
N SER A 122 -25.08 -3.14 -16.76
CA SER A 122 -24.42 -2.57 -17.93
C SER A 122 -23.39 -3.53 -18.53
N TYR A 123 -22.66 -4.26 -17.68
CA TYR A 123 -21.72 -5.29 -18.12
C TYR A 123 -22.44 -6.46 -18.77
N VAL A 124 -23.53 -6.94 -18.16
CA VAL A 124 -24.34 -8.04 -18.73
C VAL A 124 -24.89 -7.67 -20.11
N ARG A 125 -25.33 -6.43 -20.30
CA ARG A 125 -25.93 -5.96 -21.56
C ARG A 125 -24.92 -5.61 -22.65
N HIS A 126 -23.76 -5.07 -22.28
CA HIS A 126 -22.85 -4.43 -23.24
C HIS A 126 -21.44 -5.03 -23.27
N GLY A 127 -21.15 -6.01 -22.40
CA GLY A 127 -19.80 -6.51 -22.16
C GLY A 127 -18.90 -5.46 -21.51
N LEU A 128 -17.62 -5.78 -21.32
CA LEU A 128 -16.66 -4.95 -20.59
C LEU A 128 -16.51 -3.54 -21.19
N VAL A 129 -16.05 -3.48 -22.44
CA VAL A 129 -15.76 -2.21 -23.12
C VAL A 129 -17.03 -1.42 -23.38
N GLY A 130 -18.12 -2.09 -23.78
CA GLY A 130 -19.41 -1.43 -23.99
C GLY A 130 -19.96 -0.80 -22.72
N ALA A 131 -19.86 -1.49 -21.58
CA ALA A 131 -20.27 -0.94 -20.28
C ALA A 131 -19.43 0.29 -19.88
N LEU A 132 -18.11 0.24 -20.08
CA LEU A 132 -17.20 1.38 -19.81
C LEU A 132 -17.48 2.57 -20.73
N ARG A 133 -17.82 2.33 -22.01
CA ARG A 133 -18.17 3.39 -22.96
C ARG A 133 -19.55 4.02 -22.68
N ALA A 134 -20.47 3.28 -22.07
CA ALA A 134 -21.83 3.73 -21.79
C ALA A 134 -21.97 4.57 -20.51
N VAL A 135 -20.90 4.78 -19.74
CA VAL A 135 -20.99 5.46 -18.44
C VAL A 135 -21.22 6.96 -18.58
N THR A 136 -22.10 7.51 -17.75
CA THR A 136 -22.41 8.95 -17.70
C THR A 136 -22.22 9.56 -16.31
N SER A 137 -21.87 8.75 -15.31
CA SER A 137 -21.61 9.20 -13.94
C SER A 137 -20.48 8.40 -13.28
N MET A 138 -19.91 8.93 -12.20
CA MET A 138 -18.88 8.23 -11.42
C MET A 138 -19.37 6.92 -10.79
N GLY A 139 -20.64 6.82 -10.39
CA GLY A 139 -21.21 5.59 -9.84
C GLY A 139 -21.23 4.48 -10.90
N GLN A 140 -21.70 4.79 -12.11
CA GLN A 140 -21.69 3.86 -13.24
C GLN A 140 -20.26 3.49 -13.67
N ALA A 141 -19.34 4.46 -13.67
CA ALA A 141 -17.94 4.22 -13.98
C ALA A 141 -17.28 3.24 -13.00
N ARG A 142 -17.49 3.42 -11.69
CA ARG A 142 -16.98 2.48 -10.67
C ARG A 142 -17.60 1.09 -10.81
N ALA A 143 -18.91 1.03 -11.06
CA ALA A 143 -19.59 -0.24 -11.30
C ALA A 143 -19.01 -0.96 -12.54
N ALA A 144 -18.93 -0.31 -13.70
CA ALA A 144 -18.35 -0.89 -14.90
C ALA A 144 -16.87 -1.27 -14.71
N ALA A 145 -16.07 -0.37 -14.11
CA ALA A 145 -14.67 -0.62 -13.83
C ALA A 145 -14.46 -1.84 -12.94
N SER A 146 -15.37 -2.14 -11.99
CA SER A 146 -15.27 -3.31 -11.12
C SER A 146 -15.26 -4.66 -11.86
N MET A 147 -15.56 -4.68 -13.15
CA MET A 147 -15.51 -5.88 -13.99
C MET A 147 -14.17 -6.12 -14.69
N VAL A 148 -13.20 -5.20 -14.56
CA VAL A 148 -11.81 -5.42 -14.99
C VAL A 148 -11.11 -6.20 -13.87
N LEU A 149 -10.76 -7.47 -14.08
CA LEU A 149 -10.26 -8.33 -13.00
C LEU A 149 -8.87 -8.90 -13.29
N THR A 150 -8.62 -9.26 -14.55
CA THR A 150 -7.43 -9.98 -14.98
C THR A 150 -6.49 -9.10 -15.78
N ALA A 151 -5.26 -9.58 -16.01
CA ALA A 151 -4.33 -8.92 -16.92
C ALA A 151 -4.91 -8.77 -18.34
N ASP A 152 -5.64 -9.77 -18.83
CA ASP A 152 -6.28 -9.74 -20.14
C ASP A 152 -7.41 -8.69 -20.21
N ASP A 153 -8.16 -8.51 -19.12
CA ASP A 153 -9.16 -7.44 -19.04
C ASP A 153 -8.49 -6.07 -19.11
N TRP A 154 -7.39 -5.87 -18.40
CA TRP A 154 -6.62 -4.63 -18.44
C TRP A 154 -6.03 -4.36 -19.83
N TRP A 155 -5.52 -5.40 -20.50
CA TRP A 155 -5.07 -5.31 -21.89
C TRP A 155 -6.20 -4.88 -22.83
N THR A 156 -7.35 -5.55 -22.72
CA THR A 156 -8.56 -5.24 -23.50
C THR A 156 -9.01 -3.79 -23.30
N VAL A 157 -8.96 -3.29 -22.06
CA VAL A 157 -9.29 -1.90 -21.72
C VAL A 157 -8.29 -0.92 -22.33
N GLY A 158 -6.99 -1.22 -22.24
CA GLY A 158 -5.93 -0.40 -22.84
C GLY A 158 -6.09 -0.28 -24.35
N GLU A 159 -6.27 -1.41 -25.05
CA GLU A 159 -6.52 -1.42 -26.51
C GLU A 159 -7.78 -0.64 -26.88
N ALA A 160 -8.87 -0.83 -26.14
CA ALA A 160 -10.12 -0.15 -26.42
C ALA A 160 -10.05 1.37 -26.23
N ASP A 161 -9.22 1.85 -25.29
CA ASP A 161 -8.99 3.28 -25.05
C ASP A 161 -8.09 3.91 -26.12
N VAL A 162 -7.11 3.15 -26.62
CA VAL A 162 -6.26 3.56 -27.75
C VAL A 162 -7.07 3.66 -29.05
N ASP A 163 -7.91 2.67 -29.34
CA ASP A 163 -8.82 2.66 -30.50
C ASP A 163 -9.80 3.84 -30.45
N ARG A 164 -10.47 4.01 -29.31
CA ARG A 164 -11.37 5.14 -29.07
C ARG A 164 -11.36 5.50 -27.59
N PRO A 165 -10.91 6.73 -27.23
CA PRO A 165 -10.88 7.21 -25.86
C PRO A 165 -12.15 6.89 -25.06
N LEU A 166 -11.96 6.22 -23.93
CA LEU A 166 -13.02 5.98 -22.96
C LEU A 166 -13.51 7.31 -22.35
N PRO A 167 -14.77 7.37 -21.90
CA PRO A 167 -15.28 8.55 -21.20
C PRO A 167 -14.43 8.90 -19.98
N GLY A 168 -14.28 10.20 -19.68
CA GLY A 168 -13.44 10.68 -18.58
C GLY A 168 -13.77 10.07 -17.21
N TYR A 169 -15.04 9.77 -16.93
CA TYR A 169 -15.43 9.06 -15.71
C TYR A 169 -14.92 7.63 -15.67
N ALA A 170 -14.96 6.89 -16.79
CA ALA A 170 -14.41 5.54 -16.88
C ALA A 170 -12.89 5.56 -16.69
N ARG A 171 -12.18 6.43 -17.43
CA ARG A 171 -10.73 6.62 -17.30
C ARG A 171 -10.34 6.91 -15.86
N TRP A 172 -11.02 7.85 -15.20
CA TRP A 172 -10.73 8.17 -13.80
C TRP A 172 -11.01 7.00 -12.85
N ALA A 173 -12.15 6.32 -12.98
CA ALA A 173 -12.49 5.16 -12.15
C ALA A 173 -11.50 4.01 -12.30
N LEU A 174 -10.95 3.81 -13.50
CA LEU A 174 -9.90 2.83 -13.76
C LEU A 174 -8.53 3.29 -13.21
N SER A 175 -8.18 4.56 -13.42
CA SER A 175 -6.88 5.12 -13.03
C SER A 175 -6.62 5.04 -11.52
N VAL A 176 -7.66 5.26 -10.71
CA VAL A 176 -7.56 5.24 -9.24
C VAL A 176 -7.62 3.84 -8.63
N ARG A 177 -7.71 2.80 -9.46
CA ARG A 177 -7.56 1.44 -8.95
C ARG A 177 -6.09 1.15 -8.72
N PRO A 178 -5.72 0.56 -7.56
CA PRO A 178 -4.33 0.24 -7.29
C PRO A 178 -3.79 -0.79 -8.27
N ASP A 179 -4.64 -1.72 -8.75
CA ASP A 179 -4.27 -2.79 -9.68
C ASP A 179 -4.32 -2.39 -11.16
N CYS A 180 -4.52 -1.10 -11.47
CA CYS A 180 -4.38 -0.59 -12.84
C CYS A 180 -2.89 -0.62 -13.26
N PRO A 181 -2.51 -1.34 -14.32
CA PRO A 181 -1.12 -1.38 -14.78
C PRO A 181 -0.60 0.01 -15.14
N PRO A 182 0.67 0.35 -14.82
CA PRO A 182 1.24 1.67 -15.11
C PRO A 182 1.06 2.11 -16.57
N LEU A 183 1.34 1.23 -17.53
CA LEU A 183 1.21 1.50 -18.96
C LEU A 183 -0.23 1.86 -19.38
N VAL A 184 -1.24 1.21 -18.77
CA VAL A 184 -2.65 1.54 -19.02
C VAL A 184 -3.00 2.88 -18.38
N ARG A 185 -2.52 3.11 -17.14
CA ARG A 185 -2.76 4.35 -16.39
C ARG A 185 -2.16 5.58 -17.09
N GLU A 186 -0.96 5.46 -17.65
CA GLU A 186 -0.30 6.52 -18.42
C GLU A 186 -1.13 6.95 -19.64
N GLY A 187 -1.80 6.00 -20.31
CA GLY A 187 -2.71 6.28 -21.42
C GLY A 187 -3.93 7.13 -21.03
N PHE A 188 -4.35 7.07 -19.76
CA PHE A 188 -5.48 7.86 -19.26
C PHE A 188 -5.12 9.31 -18.93
N GLY A 189 -3.85 9.59 -18.58
CA GLY A 189 -3.36 10.93 -18.31
C GLY A 189 -1.96 10.99 -17.71
N SER A 190 -1.25 12.09 -17.95
CA SER A 190 0.13 12.32 -17.48
C SER A 190 0.38 13.71 -16.89
N HIS A 191 -0.66 14.56 -16.81
CA HIS A 191 -0.49 15.95 -16.34
C HIS A 191 -0.44 16.04 -14.81
N THR A 192 0.22 17.08 -14.26
CA THR A 192 0.45 17.24 -12.80
C THR A 192 -0.82 17.09 -11.95
N LYS A 193 -1.96 17.66 -12.39
CA LYS A 193 -3.25 17.53 -11.67
C LYS A 193 -3.74 16.08 -11.60
N PHE A 194 -3.44 15.23 -12.59
CA PHE A 194 -3.81 13.82 -12.61
C PHE A 194 -2.94 13.05 -11.61
N THR A 195 -1.61 13.23 -11.69
CA THR A 195 -0.65 12.66 -10.73
C THR A 195 -0.96 13.06 -9.29
N HIS A 196 -1.33 14.33 -9.06
CA HIS A 196 -1.75 14.80 -7.74
C HIS A 196 -2.98 14.03 -7.23
N ARG A 197 -4.00 13.88 -8.07
CA ARG A 197 -5.23 13.17 -7.67
C ARG A 197 -5.00 11.67 -7.48
N LEU A 198 -4.08 11.06 -8.21
CA LEU A 198 -3.67 9.68 -7.98
C LEU A 198 -3.06 9.53 -6.57
N ARG A 199 -2.18 10.45 -6.18
CA ARG A 199 -1.63 10.50 -4.82
C ARG A 199 -2.72 10.69 -3.76
N GLU A 200 -3.68 11.59 -3.99
CA GLU A 200 -4.84 11.75 -3.09
C GLU A 200 -5.71 10.48 -2.99
N ALA A 201 -5.76 9.68 -4.05
CA ALA A 201 -6.43 8.38 -4.06
C ALA A 201 -5.60 7.24 -3.43
N GLY A 202 -4.40 7.54 -2.90
CA GLY A 202 -3.49 6.57 -2.31
C GLY A 202 -2.85 5.64 -3.34
N ILE A 203 -2.71 6.11 -4.59
CA ILE A 203 -2.01 5.41 -5.66
C ILE A 203 -0.57 5.86 -5.69
N VAL A 204 0.30 4.91 -5.41
CA VAL A 204 1.76 5.03 -5.40
C VAL A 204 2.37 3.94 -6.27
N ASP A 205 3.50 4.24 -6.91
CA ASP A 205 4.14 3.35 -7.88
C ASP A 205 4.80 2.15 -7.19
N GLY A 206 5.29 2.33 -5.95
CA GLY A 206 5.85 1.24 -5.17
C GLY A 206 6.29 1.62 -3.76
N PRO A 207 6.77 0.65 -2.97
CA PRO A 207 7.25 0.88 -1.61
C PRO A 207 8.40 1.89 -1.51
N ALA A 208 9.28 1.96 -2.51
CA ALA A 208 10.36 2.95 -2.55
C ALA A 208 9.84 4.39 -2.63
N GLU A 209 8.88 4.66 -3.53
CA GLU A 209 8.23 5.98 -3.64
C GLU A 209 7.42 6.28 -2.37
N TYR A 210 6.70 5.29 -1.83
CA TYR A 210 5.96 5.45 -0.59
C TYR A 210 6.87 5.86 0.57
N ALA A 211 8.01 5.18 0.73
CA ALA A 211 8.98 5.45 1.77
C ALA A 211 9.58 6.87 1.71
N THR A 212 9.73 7.43 0.51
CA THR A 212 10.50 8.66 0.27
C THR A 212 9.65 9.89 -0.04
N ALA A 213 8.45 9.71 -0.58
CA ALA A 213 7.58 10.78 -1.04
C ALA A 213 6.35 11.01 -0.16
N HIS A 214 5.96 10.03 0.68
CA HIS A 214 4.76 10.14 1.51
C HIS A 214 5.08 10.61 2.92
N GLY A 215 4.08 11.19 3.57
CA GLY A 215 4.15 11.63 4.95
C GLY A 215 2.75 11.66 5.60
N PRO A 216 2.68 11.78 6.93
CA PRO A 216 3.80 11.97 7.86
C PRO A 216 4.73 10.75 7.96
N ALA A 217 6.01 10.98 8.26
CA ALA A 217 7.04 9.93 8.35
C ALA A 217 6.65 8.77 9.28
N VAL A 218 6.07 9.07 10.44
CA VAL A 218 5.61 8.05 11.40
C VAL A 218 4.56 7.12 10.81
N ASP A 219 3.61 7.65 10.02
CA ASP A 219 2.55 6.85 9.40
C ASP A 219 3.14 5.93 8.30
N VAL A 220 4.10 6.44 7.52
CA VAL A 220 4.80 5.65 6.50
C VAL A 220 5.62 4.54 7.14
N LEU A 221 6.43 4.86 8.16
CA LEU A 221 7.31 3.91 8.83
C LEU A 221 6.54 2.86 9.62
N GLU A 222 5.40 3.20 10.23
CA GLU A 222 4.52 2.22 10.89
C GLU A 222 4.02 1.16 9.90
N VAL A 223 3.62 1.57 8.70
CA VAL A 223 3.20 0.64 7.64
C VAL A 223 4.38 -0.22 7.16
N LEU A 224 5.56 0.37 6.99
CA LEU A 224 6.74 -0.37 6.54
C LEU A 224 7.27 -1.33 7.62
N ALA A 225 7.13 -1.00 8.91
CA ALA A 225 7.53 -1.85 10.02
C ALA A 225 6.84 -3.22 9.98
N VAL A 226 5.59 -3.26 9.51
CA VAL A 226 4.82 -4.50 9.35
C VAL A 226 4.93 -5.12 7.94
N GLY A 227 5.66 -4.48 7.04
CA GLY A 227 5.80 -4.91 5.64
C GLY A 227 6.45 -6.29 5.47
N HIS A 228 7.36 -6.68 6.36
CA HIS A 228 7.95 -8.03 6.36
C HIS A 228 6.92 -9.14 6.62
N VAL A 229 5.77 -8.81 7.23
CA VAL A 229 4.65 -9.74 7.42
C VAL A 229 3.65 -9.62 6.29
N LEU A 230 3.31 -8.38 5.91
CA LEU A 230 2.17 -8.09 5.04
C LEU A 230 2.48 -8.11 3.56
N PHE A 231 3.68 -7.67 3.17
CA PHE A 231 4.16 -7.60 1.79
C PHE A 231 5.66 -7.92 1.71
N PRO A 232 6.11 -9.09 2.21
CA PRO A 232 7.52 -9.46 2.29
C PRO A 232 8.24 -9.39 0.94
N ALA A 233 7.56 -9.70 -0.16
CA ALA A 233 8.13 -9.64 -1.49
C ALA A 233 8.49 -8.22 -1.95
N ARG A 234 7.91 -7.18 -1.34
CA ARG A 234 7.97 -5.78 -1.81
C ARG A 234 8.69 -4.86 -0.83
N VAL A 235 8.73 -5.19 0.46
CA VAL A 235 9.28 -4.30 1.51
C VAL A 235 10.75 -3.91 1.29
N HIS A 236 11.52 -4.79 0.64
CA HIS A 236 12.94 -4.53 0.34
C HIS A 236 13.15 -3.27 -0.53
N GLU A 237 12.21 -2.94 -1.43
CA GLU A 237 12.28 -1.74 -2.26
C GLU A 237 12.30 -0.46 -1.39
N ALA A 238 11.51 -0.43 -0.31
CA ALA A 238 11.51 0.67 0.65
C ALA A 238 12.79 0.70 1.48
N GLN A 239 13.28 -0.48 1.90
CA GLN A 239 14.52 -0.60 2.66
C GLN A 239 15.72 -0.11 1.86
N ASP A 240 15.82 -0.51 0.59
CA ASP A 240 16.92 -0.12 -0.29
C ASP A 240 16.88 1.38 -0.61
N ALA A 241 15.69 1.98 -0.72
CA ALA A 241 15.53 3.42 -0.89
C ALA A 241 15.95 4.24 0.35
N LEU A 242 15.71 3.72 1.56
CA LEU A 242 16.00 4.43 2.81
C LEU A 242 17.41 4.14 3.37
N ARG A 243 18.02 2.99 3.04
CA ARG A 243 19.31 2.57 3.61
C ARG A 243 20.43 3.59 3.41
N PRO A 244 20.63 4.21 2.23
CA PRO A 244 21.67 5.23 2.06
C PRO A 244 21.45 6.43 3.00
N LEU A 245 20.22 6.91 3.10
CA LEU A 245 19.89 8.06 3.96
C LEU A 245 20.14 7.77 5.44
N VAL A 246 19.73 6.58 5.91
CA VAL A 246 19.96 6.16 7.29
C VAL A 246 21.46 6.05 7.58
N ARG A 247 22.22 5.45 6.66
CA ARG A 247 23.67 5.30 6.81
C ARG A 247 24.38 6.66 6.85
N ASP A 248 24.02 7.57 5.95
CA ASP A 248 24.73 8.84 5.76
C ASP A 248 24.39 9.86 6.86
N HIS A 249 23.16 9.86 7.37
CA HIS A 249 22.70 10.87 8.33
C HIS A 249 22.59 10.38 9.77
N LEU A 250 22.34 9.09 10.01
CA LEU A 250 22.26 8.54 11.37
C LEU A 250 23.51 7.71 11.67
N GLY A 251 23.86 6.80 10.76
CA GLY A 251 25.01 5.91 10.89
C GLY A 251 25.07 5.26 12.28
N GLU A 252 26.23 5.36 12.93
CA GLU A 252 26.48 4.87 14.29
C GLU A 252 26.19 5.92 15.38
N SER A 253 25.71 7.13 15.04
CA SER A 253 25.50 8.22 16.00
C SER A 253 24.28 7.97 16.88
N GLU A 254 24.51 7.45 18.08
CA GLU A 254 23.46 7.24 19.09
C GLU A 254 22.66 8.53 19.40
N GLU A 255 23.30 9.69 19.30
CA GLU A 255 22.65 11.00 19.50
C GLU A 255 21.66 11.31 18.37
N ALA A 256 22.05 11.10 17.11
CA ALA A 256 21.15 11.28 15.96
C ALA A 256 19.92 10.36 16.07
N TRP A 257 20.12 9.11 16.50
CA TRP A 257 19.03 8.17 16.75
C TRP A 257 18.11 8.63 17.90
N ALA A 258 18.66 9.19 18.97
CA ALA A 258 17.88 9.73 20.07
C ALA A 258 17.04 10.94 19.62
N VAL A 259 17.62 11.85 18.84
CA VAL A 259 16.88 12.99 18.24
C VAL A 259 15.77 12.49 17.33
N LEU A 260 16.05 11.51 16.46
CA LEU A 260 15.03 10.92 15.57
C LEU A 260 13.84 10.37 16.36
N ALA A 261 14.09 9.64 17.44
CA ALA A 261 13.04 9.10 18.30
C ALA A 261 12.20 10.21 18.95
N GLN A 262 12.83 11.32 19.37
CA GLN A 262 12.13 12.48 19.95
C GLN A 262 11.28 13.23 18.92
N LEU A 263 11.76 13.37 17.68
CA LEU A 263 11.04 14.08 16.62
C LEU A 263 9.88 13.28 16.04
N MET A 264 9.94 11.95 16.05
CA MET A 264 9.03 11.05 15.31
C MET A 264 7.53 11.39 15.46
N GLU A 265 7.05 11.67 16.67
CA GLU A 265 5.62 11.94 16.91
C GLU A 265 5.16 13.31 16.43
N THR A 266 6.05 14.29 16.43
CA THR A 266 5.72 15.69 16.13
C THR A 266 6.14 16.09 14.71
N PHE A 267 6.90 15.23 14.02
CA PHE A 267 7.39 15.51 12.69
C PHE A 267 6.31 15.23 11.63
N HIS A 268 5.88 16.30 10.95
CA HIS A 268 4.85 16.23 9.90
C HIS A 268 5.39 16.01 8.49
N GLY A 269 6.71 16.06 8.31
CA GLY A 269 7.37 15.88 7.01
C GLY A 269 7.52 14.41 6.60
N ARG A 270 8.31 14.19 5.55
CA ARG A 270 8.58 12.86 4.96
C ARG A 270 9.73 12.16 5.67
N THR A 271 9.83 10.85 5.51
CA THR A 271 10.92 10.04 6.11
C THR A 271 12.33 10.57 5.80
N PRO A 272 12.69 10.94 4.55
CA PRO A 272 14.00 11.51 4.28
C PRO A 272 14.28 12.80 5.06
N GLU A 273 13.27 13.67 5.19
CA GLU A 273 13.39 14.95 5.89
C GLU A 273 13.60 14.74 7.39
N LEU A 274 12.89 13.77 7.99
CA LEU A 274 13.07 13.37 9.39
C LEU A 274 14.50 12.87 9.64
N VAL A 275 14.97 11.94 8.81
CA VAL A 275 16.30 11.33 8.91
C VAL A 275 17.40 12.38 8.78
N MET A 276 17.31 13.25 7.77
CA MET A 276 18.27 14.35 7.58
C MET A 276 18.26 15.35 8.74
N THR A 277 17.08 15.69 9.24
CA THR A 277 16.92 16.66 10.34
C THR A 277 17.51 16.13 11.64
N ALA A 278 17.24 14.85 11.97
CA ALA A 278 17.82 14.21 13.14
C ALA A 278 19.35 14.16 13.08
N GLY A 279 19.91 13.80 11.93
CA GLY A 279 21.36 13.80 11.71
C GLY A 279 22.01 15.19 11.72
N ALA A 280 21.26 16.25 11.39
CA ALA A 280 21.79 17.62 11.40
C ALA A 280 21.74 18.30 12.79
N ILE A 281 20.91 17.80 13.70
CA ILE A 281 20.77 18.33 15.07
C ILE A 281 21.81 17.74 16.02
N ALA A 282 22.19 16.46 15.81
CA ALA A 282 23.21 15.75 16.58
C ALA A 282 24.63 16.16 16.15
#